data_AF-A0A8C2JG72-F1
#
_entry.id   AF-A0A8C2JG72-F1
#
_cell.length_a   1.000
_cell.length_b   1.000
_cell.length_c   1.000
_cell.angle_alpha   90.00
_cell.angle_beta   90.00
_cell.angle_gamma   90.00
#
_symmetry.space_group_name_H-M   'P 1'
#
loop_
_entity.id
_entity.type
_entity.pdbx_description
1 polymer ?
#
loop_
_entity_poly.entity_id
_entity_poly.type
_entity_poly.pdbx_seq_one_letter_code
_entity_poly.pdbx_strand_id
1 'polypeptide(L)'
;MQHGMCAFGAGRRGPAGPVEYHIICERILHMLRYPRYIYTAKSLYGDTGELIVEEILQRGQMTMSSTVKTVADRLTHNMPGE
;
A
#
# COMPACT_ATOMS: atom_id res chain seq x y z
N MET A 1 10.28 -0.19 5.06
CA MET A 1 9.28 -0.47 6.11
C MET A 1 7.88 -0.07 5.67
N GLN A 2 7.57 1.23 5.58
CA GLN A 2 6.23 1.73 5.24
C GLN A 2 5.62 1.10 3.97
N HIS A 3 6.38 1.04 2.87
CA HIS A 3 5.93 0.41 1.62
C HIS A 3 6.22 -1.09 1.53
N GLY A 4 6.58 -1.75 2.63
CA GLY A 4 6.88 -3.18 2.64
C GLY A 4 8.17 -3.61 1.92
N MET A 5 8.94 -2.68 1.35
CA MET A 5 10.15 -2.96 0.53
C MET A 5 11.40 -3.34 1.33
N CYS A 6 11.37 -3.12 2.63
CA CYS A 6 12.48 -3.41 3.54
C CYS A 6 11.90 -3.92 4.85
N ALA A 7 12.61 -4.85 5.48
CA ALA A 7 12.34 -5.42 6.79
C ALA A 7 13.50 -5.11 7.74
N PHE A 8 13.20 -5.02 9.03
CA PHE A 8 14.22 -4.90 10.08
C PHE A 8 14.11 -6.09 11.03
N GLY A 9 15.21 -6.46 11.67
CA GLY A 9 15.22 -7.55 12.64
C GLY A 9 16.48 -7.59 13.48
N ALA A 10 16.50 -8.54 14.42
CA ALA A 10 17.71 -8.82 15.19
C ALA A 10 18.82 -9.28 14.23
N GLY A 11 19.98 -8.65 14.35
CA GLY A 11 21.14 -8.95 13.52
C GLY A 11 21.88 -10.22 13.94
N ARG A 12 22.99 -10.51 13.26
CA ARG A 12 23.83 -11.69 13.52
C ARG A 12 24.41 -11.76 14.93
N ARG A 13 24.39 -10.63 15.66
CA ARG A 13 24.86 -10.51 17.05
C ARG A 13 23.78 -10.83 18.10
N GLY A 14 22.60 -11.30 17.68
CA GLY A 14 21.52 -11.66 18.59
C GLY A 14 20.70 -10.47 19.10
N PRO A 15 19.81 -10.67 20.09
CA PRO A 15 18.79 -9.70 20.49
C PRO A 15 19.34 -8.38 21.09
N ALA A 16 20.55 -8.41 21.65
CA ALA A 16 21.22 -7.23 22.20
C ALA A 16 22.10 -6.48 21.19
N GLY A 17 22.19 -6.99 19.96
CA GLY A 17 22.94 -6.36 18.87
C GLY A 17 22.17 -5.25 18.17
N PRO A 18 22.83 -4.46 17.31
CA PRO A 18 22.15 -3.49 16.45
C PRO A 18 21.10 -4.14 15.54
N VAL A 19 20.03 -3.40 15.25
CA VAL A 19 18.99 -3.81 14.31
C VAL A 19 19.54 -3.80 12.89
N GLU A 20 19.38 -4.91 12.17
CA GLU A 20 19.80 -5.05 10.77
C GLU A 20 18.60 -4.83 9.84
N TYR A 21 18.85 -4.13 8.73
CA TYR A 21 17.86 -3.82 7.70
C TYR A 21 18.13 -4.63 6.44
N HIS A 22 17.08 -5.19 5.86
CA HIS A 22 17.14 -6.05 4.69
C HIS A 22 16.15 -5.59 3.64
N ILE A 23 16.62 -5.45 2.41
CA ILE A 23 15.80 -5.08 1.25
C ILE A 23 15.12 -6.34 0.70
N ILE A 24 13.85 -6.22 0.31
CA ILE A 24 13.09 -7.27 -0.34
C ILE A 24 12.94 -6.90 -1.82
N CYS A 25 13.92 -7.26 -2.64
CA CYS A 25 14.00 -6.85 -4.05
C CYS A 25 12.76 -7.23 -4.86
N GLU A 26 12.18 -8.40 -4.62
CA GLU A 26 10.96 -8.86 -5.31
C GLU A 26 9.79 -7.89 -5.12
N ARG A 27 9.59 -7.37 -3.90
CA ARG A 27 8.53 -6.40 -3.61
C ARG A 27 8.76 -5.08 -4.36
N ILE A 28 10.01 -4.67 -4.52
CA ILE A 28 10.36 -3.47 -5.30
C ILE A 28 10.00 -3.68 -6.77
N LEU A 29 10.30 -4.85 -7.33
CA LEU A 29 9.96 -5.18 -8.72
C LEU A 29 8.43 -5.24 -8.94
N HIS A 30 7.65 -5.62 -7.93
CA HIS A 30 6.19 -5.59 -8.00
C HIS A 30 5.58 -4.19 -8.14
N MET A 31 6.32 -3.11 -7.86
CA MET A 31 5.83 -1.74 -8.11
C MET A 31 5.50 -1.52 -9.59
N LEU A 32 6.27 -2.14 -10.50
CA LEU A 32 6.01 -2.09 -11.94
C LEU A 32 4.66 -2.71 -12.33
N ARG A 33 4.08 -3.53 -11.45
CA ARG A 33 2.79 -4.20 -11.65
C ARG A 33 1.61 -3.46 -11.01
N TYR A 34 1.84 -2.38 -10.26
CA TYR A 34 0.78 -1.64 -9.57
C TYR A 34 -0.38 -1.22 -10.49
N PRO A 35 -0.15 -0.71 -11.70
CA PRO A 35 -1.25 -0.38 -12.62
C PRO A 35 -2.16 -1.58 -12.91
N ARG A 36 -1.60 -2.79 -13.03
CA ARG A 36 -2.37 -4.02 -13.26
C ARG A 36 -3.16 -4.44 -12.04
N TYR A 37 -2.61 -4.27 -10.83
CA TYR A 37 -3.33 -4.57 -9.59
C TYR A 37 -4.53 -3.65 -9.40
N ILE A 38 -4.34 -2.35 -9.64
CA ILE A 38 -5.39 -1.34 -9.60
C ILE A 38 -6.49 -1.66 -10.63
N TYR A 39 -6.10 -1.95 -11.87
CA TYR A 39 -7.05 -2.34 -12.92
C TYR A 39 -7.85 -3.59 -12.56
N THR A 40 -7.17 -4.63 -12.02
CA THR A 40 -7.83 -5.87 -11.61
C THR A 40 -8.83 -5.61 -10.49
N ALA A 41 -8.49 -4.75 -9.52
CA ALA A 41 -9.40 -4.34 -8.46
C ALA A 41 -10.63 -3.62 -8.99
N LYS A 42 -10.46 -2.70 -9.96
CA LYS A 42 -11.57 -2.07 -10.67
C LYS A 42 -12.47 -3.10 -11.35
N SER A 43 -11.88 -4.06 -12.06
CA SER A 43 -12.63 -5.09 -12.78
C SER A 43 -13.46 -6.00 -11.86
N LEU A 44 -12.97 -6.29 -10.66
CA LEU A 44 -13.63 -7.19 -9.71
C LEU A 44 -14.58 -6.48 -8.74
N TYR A 45 -14.28 -5.22 -8.39
CA TYR A 45 -14.93 -4.53 -7.26
C TYR A 45 -15.36 -3.09 -7.59
N GLY A 46 -15.25 -2.66 -8.85
CA GLY A 46 -15.63 -1.32 -9.30
C GLY A 46 -14.69 -0.21 -8.79
N ASP A 47 -15.12 1.04 -8.96
CA ASP A 47 -14.30 2.22 -8.69
C ASP A 47 -13.88 2.34 -7.21
N THR A 48 -14.72 1.90 -6.27
CA THR A 48 -14.36 1.89 -4.85
C THR A 48 -13.21 0.93 -4.57
N GLY A 49 -13.22 -0.26 -5.17
CA GLY A 49 -12.13 -1.22 -5.04
C GLY A 49 -10.84 -0.74 -5.71
N GLU A 50 -10.96 -0.09 -6.86
CA GLU A 50 -9.84 0.57 -7.54
C GLU A 50 -9.15 1.57 -6.61
N LEU A 51 -9.92 2.49 -6.03
CA LEU A 51 -9.40 3.57 -5.18
C LEU A 51 -8.79 3.02 -3.88
N ILE A 52 -9.40 2.01 -3.25
CA ILE A 52 -8.82 1.38 -2.05
C ILE A 52 -7.45 0.77 -2.36
N VAL A 53 -7.34 0.02 -3.46
CA VAL A 53 -6.08 -0.62 -3.84
C VAL A 53 -5.04 0.41 -4.25
N GLU A 54 -5.43 1.44 -5.01
CA GLU A 54 -4.55 2.55 -5.35
C GLU A 54 -3.99 3.23 -4.10
N GLU A 55 -4.85 3.58 -3.13
CA GLU A 55 -4.47 4.31 -1.93
C GLU A 55 -3.43 3.54 -1.11
N ILE A 56 -3.66 2.23 -0.92
CA ILE A 56 -2.75 1.35 -0.19
C ILE A 56 -1.41 1.21 -0.93
N LEU A 57 -1.43 1.03 -2.24
CA LEU A 57 -0.19 0.84 -3.02
C LEU A 57 0.67 2.11 -3.05
N GLN A 58 0.05 3.30 -3.10
CA GLN A 58 0.77 4.58 -3.11
C GLN A 58 1.32 4.95 -1.72
N ARG A 59 0.55 4.73 -0.65
CA ARG A 59 0.94 5.13 0.72
C ARG A 59 1.64 4.05 1.54
N GLY A 60 1.59 2.81 1.08
CA GLY A 60 2.10 1.65 1.81
C GLY A 60 1.14 1.20 2.91
N GLN A 61 1.67 0.92 4.10
CA GLN A 61 0.89 0.44 5.23
C GLN A 61 -0.09 1.49 5.73
N MET A 62 -1.37 1.12 5.80
CA MET A 62 -2.45 1.95 6.31
C MET A 62 -3.39 1.14 7.19
N THR A 63 -4.07 1.82 8.12
CA THR A 63 -5.19 1.22 8.83
C THR A 63 -6.42 1.21 7.92
N MET A 64 -7.35 0.29 8.18
CA MET A 64 -8.63 0.27 7.48
C MET A 64 -9.37 1.60 7.65
N SER A 65 -9.41 2.15 8.87
CA SER A 65 -10.11 3.41 9.17
C SER A 65 -9.58 4.60 8.37
N SER A 66 -8.25 4.73 8.22
CA SER A 66 -7.67 5.81 7.43
C SER A 66 -7.94 5.61 5.94
N THR A 67 -7.82 4.37 5.45
CA THR A 67 -8.05 4.04 4.03
C THR A 67 -9.49 4.35 3.62
N VAL A 68 -10.47 3.87 4.40
CA VAL A 68 -11.89 4.11 4.12
C VAL A 68 -12.22 5.59 4.16
N LYS A 69 -11.72 6.33 5.16
CA LYS A 69 -11.95 7.78 5.25
C LYS A 69 -11.42 8.50 4.01
N THR A 70 -10.16 8.27 3.64
CA THR A 70 -9.54 8.95 2.49
C THR A 70 -10.23 8.61 1.17
N VAL A 71 -10.62 7.35 0.96
CA VAL A 71 -11.34 6.96 -0.26
C VAL A 71 -12.74 7.57 -0.31
N ALA A 72 -13.47 7.60 0.81
CA ALA A 72 -14.77 8.25 0.90
C ALA A 72 -14.69 9.76 0.62
N ASP A 73 -13.66 10.43 1.17
CA ASP A 73 -13.40 11.84 0.90
C ASP A 73 -13.10 12.07 -0.59
N ARG A 74 -12.28 11.22 -1.23
CA ARG A 74 -11.99 11.31 -2.67
C ARG A 74 -13.22 11.11 -3.55
N LEU A 75 -14.11 10.18 -3.19
CA LEU A 75 -15.34 9.91 -3.94
C LEU A 75 -16.35 11.06 -3.85
N THR A 76 -16.48 11.67 -2.67
CA THR A 76 -17.39 12.81 -2.46
C THR A 76 -16.90 14.07 -3.19
N HIS A 77 -15.59 14.32 -3.25
CA HIS A 77 -15.03 15.46 -3.97
C HIS A 77 -15.08 15.30 -5.50
N ASN A 78 -15.13 14.05 -6.00
CA ASN A 78 -15.20 13.75 -7.43
C ASN A 78 -16.64 13.62 -7.96
N MET A 79 -17.67 13.66 -7.10
CA MET A 79 -19.05 13.81 -7.56
C MET A 79 -19.25 15.25 -8.03
N PRO A 80 -19.61 15.50 -9.31
CA PRO A 80 -20.09 16.81 -9.70
C PRO A 80 -21.34 17.10 -8.86
N GLY A 81 -21.33 18.25 -8.17
CA GLY A 81 -22.46 18.68 -7.35
C GLY A 81 -23.76 18.69 -8.16
N GLU A 82 -24.85 18.25 -7.52
CA GLU A 82 -26.22 18.56 -7.95
C GLU A 82 -26.47 20.08 -7.95
#